data_AF-A0A3A8YN56-F1
#
_entry.id   AF-A0A3A8YN56-F1
#
_cell.length_a   1.000
_cell.length_b   1.000
_cell.length_c   1.000
_cell.angle_alpha   90.00
_cell.angle_beta   90.00
_cell.angle_gamma   90.00
#
_symmetry.space_group_name_H-M   'P 1'
#
loop_
_entity.id
_entity.type
_entity.pdbx_description
1 polymer ?
#
loop_
_entity_poly.entity_id
_entity_poly.type
_entity_poly.pdbx_seq_one_letter_code
_entity_poly.pdbx_strand_id
1 'polypeptide(L)'
;MTEQEKFIENVNRILGNVDYEKLDHSCNGKERKYAKEVLSQMHEAFISAYGCNYLERGEYEFVELPAVICGRNSGHIALGIVTVDLQSSGEHWGTFFLTPQGVLDQGSESLTEADRNYLRENFARYDYWYTPVVEGDIHVDFEDIPEPVRNLLQVCVPQQKEQPENGMGMNL
;
A
#
# COMPACT_ATOMS: atom_id res chain seq x y z
N MET A 1 -11.76 -4.54 20.19
CA MET A 1 -10.76 -4.54 19.12
C MET A 1 -11.22 -3.53 18.08
N THR A 2 -10.48 -2.44 17.93
CA THR A 2 -10.71 -1.42 16.90
C THR A 2 -10.46 -2.01 15.50
N GLU A 3 -10.92 -1.34 14.46
CA GLU A 3 -10.66 -1.69 13.06
C GLU A 3 -9.15 -1.74 12.79
N GLN A 4 -8.42 -0.74 13.28
CA GLN A 4 -6.97 -0.67 13.22
C GLN A 4 -6.30 -1.90 13.89
N GLU A 5 -6.74 -2.28 15.11
CA GLU A 5 -6.19 -3.47 15.79
C GLU A 5 -6.46 -4.77 15.01
N LYS A 6 -7.66 -4.90 14.41
CA LYS A 6 -7.99 -6.04 13.54
C LYS A 6 -7.11 -6.07 12.30
N PHE A 7 -6.88 -4.91 11.67
CA PHE A 7 -6.02 -4.80 10.50
C PHE A 7 -4.59 -5.22 10.82
N ILE A 8 -4.03 -4.72 11.93
CA ILE A 8 -2.68 -5.07 12.41
C ILE A 8 -2.58 -6.59 12.67
N GLU A 9 -3.58 -7.19 13.32
CA GLU A 9 -3.59 -8.64 13.55
C GLU A 9 -3.60 -9.43 12.22
N ASN A 10 -4.49 -9.05 11.29
CA ASN A 10 -4.62 -9.72 10.00
C ASN A 10 -3.36 -9.57 9.14
N VAL A 11 -2.78 -8.36 9.07
CA VAL A 11 -1.59 -8.11 8.26
C VAL A 11 -0.38 -8.83 8.84
N ASN A 12 -0.22 -8.89 10.18
CA ASN A 12 0.88 -9.63 10.80
C ASN A 12 0.85 -11.14 10.47
N ARG A 13 -0.34 -11.73 10.33
CA ARG A 13 -0.49 -13.13 9.89
C ARG A 13 -0.03 -13.32 8.44
N ILE A 14 -0.25 -12.33 7.58
CA ILE A 14 0.27 -12.34 6.20
C ILE A 14 1.79 -12.19 6.22
N LEU A 15 2.31 -11.17 6.92
CA LEU A 15 3.73 -10.84 7.02
C LEU A 15 4.58 -11.98 7.60
N GLY A 16 4.01 -12.80 8.49
CA GLY A 16 4.66 -14.00 9.02
C GLY A 16 4.90 -15.12 8.00
N ASN A 17 4.27 -15.05 6.81
CA ASN A 17 4.38 -16.03 5.73
C ASN A 17 5.04 -15.46 4.46
N VAL A 18 5.49 -14.19 4.49
CA VAL A 18 6.12 -13.53 3.34
C VAL A 18 7.58 -13.98 3.20
N ASP A 19 7.96 -14.36 1.98
CA ASP A 19 9.35 -14.48 1.55
C ASP A 19 9.82 -13.10 1.06
N TYR A 20 10.55 -12.40 1.92
CA TYR A 20 10.91 -11.00 1.73
C TYR A 20 11.90 -10.77 0.58
N GLU A 21 12.87 -11.66 0.39
CA GLU A 21 13.79 -11.58 -0.74
C GLU A 21 13.03 -11.77 -2.06
N LYS A 22 12.15 -12.79 -2.12
CA LYS A 22 11.31 -13.01 -3.30
C LYS A 22 10.36 -11.84 -3.55
N LEU A 23 9.84 -11.22 -2.49
CA LEU A 23 8.97 -10.05 -2.61
C LEU A 23 9.71 -8.88 -3.27
N ASP A 24 10.90 -8.54 -2.78
CA ASP A 24 11.73 -7.47 -3.33
C ASP A 24 12.08 -7.70 -4.81
N HIS A 25 12.50 -8.92 -5.16
CA HIS A 25 12.74 -9.31 -6.55
C HIS A 25 11.48 -9.19 -7.41
N SER A 26 10.31 -9.52 -6.87
CA SER A 26 9.05 -9.43 -7.60
C SER A 26 8.62 -7.98 -7.82
N CYS A 27 8.80 -7.09 -6.85
CA CYS A 27 8.50 -5.65 -6.99
C CYS A 27 9.33 -5.01 -8.12
N ASN A 28 10.62 -5.34 -8.17
CA ASN A 28 11.61 -4.69 -9.04
C ASN A 28 11.87 -5.44 -10.35
N GLY A 29 11.35 -6.66 -10.49
CA GLY A 29 11.47 -7.49 -11.68
C GLY A 29 10.37 -7.25 -12.72
N LYS A 30 10.44 -8.01 -13.83
CA LYS A 30 9.39 -8.04 -14.86
C LYS A 30 8.16 -8.83 -14.41
N GLU A 31 8.35 -9.87 -13.59
CA GLU A 31 7.29 -10.72 -13.07
C GLU A 31 6.85 -10.26 -11.68
N ARG A 32 5.74 -9.50 -11.64
CA ARG A 32 5.21 -8.89 -10.41
C ARG A 32 4.15 -9.72 -9.69
N LYS A 33 4.01 -11.00 -10.05
CA LYS A 33 2.90 -11.85 -9.56
C LYS A 33 2.91 -11.98 -8.04
N TYR A 34 4.08 -12.23 -7.45
CA TYR A 34 4.18 -12.43 -6.01
C TYR A 34 3.96 -11.13 -5.24
N ALA A 35 4.52 -10.01 -5.70
CA ALA A 35 4.24 -8.69 -5.12
C ALA A 35 2.74 -8.34 -5.17
N LYS A 36 2.07 -8.60 -6.30
CA LYS A 36 0.61 -8.43 -6.43
C LYS A 36 -0.18 -9.28 -5.46
N GLU A 37 0.23 -10.54 -5.27
CA GLU A 37 -0.43 -11.47 -4.37
C GLU A 37 -0.31 -11.02 -2.91
N VAL A 38 0.87 -10.56 -2.48
CA VAL A 38 1.09 -10.03 -1.13
C VAL A 38 0.30 -8.72 -0.94
N LEU A 39 0.38 -7.78 -1.88
CA LEU A 39 -0.34 -6.50 -1.81
C LEU A 39 -1.86 -6.71 -1.74
N SER A 40 -2.40 -7.63 -2.55
CA SER A 40 -3.81 -8.00 -2.54
C SER A 40 -4.22 -8.59 -1.19
N GLN A 41 -3.42 -9.48 -0.60
CA GLN A 41 -3.70 -10.00 0.74
C GLN A 41 -3.72 -8.91 1.80
N MET A 42 -2.78 -7.96 1.77
CA MET A 42 -2.77 -6.83 2.72
C MET A 42 -4.00 -5.93 2.52
N HIS A 43 -4.43 -5.72 1.27
CA HIS A 43 -5.64 -4.96 0.96
C HIS A 43 -6.93 -5.66 1.44
N GLU A 44 -7.04 -6.98 1.25
CA GLU A 44 -8.17 -7.76 1.76
C GLU A 44 -8.19 -7.81 3.29
N ALA A 45 -7.01 -7.84 3.94
CA ALA A 45 -6.90 -7.70 5.39
C ALA A 45 -7.45 -6.35 5.88
N PHE A 46 -7.19 -5.28 5.14
CA PHE A 46 -7.75 -3.96 5.39
C PHE A 46 -9.28 -3.95 5.22
N ILE A 47 -9.81 -4.42 4.09
CA ILE A 47 -11.26 -4.48 3.84
C ILE A 47 -11.97 -5.32 4.91
N SER A 48 -11.39 -6.45 5.32
CA SER A 48 -11.94 -7.32 6.36
C SER A 48 -12.03 -6.60 7.72
N ALA A 49 -11.09 -5.70 8.01
CA ALA A 49 -11.03 -4.96 9.27
C ALA A 49 -11.96 -3.75 9.29
N TYR A 50 -11.96 -2.95 8.21
CA TYR A 50 -12.71 -1.68 8.09
C TYR A 50 -14.10 -1.85 7.45
N GLY A 51 -14.36 -2.97 6.78
CA GLY A 51 -15.62 -3.26 6.09
C GLY A 51 -15.75 -2.65 4.69
N CYS A 52 -14.83 -1.79 4.28
CA CYS A 52 -14.82 -1.11 2.97
C CYS A 52 -13.38 -0.82 2.52
N ASN A 53 -13.25 -0.28 1.30
CA ASN A 53 -12.00 0.21 0.73
C ASN A 53 -11.96 1.75 0.61
N TYR A 54 -12.85 2.45 1.32
CA TYR A 54 -13.00 3.91 1.27
C TYR A 54 -13.10 4.46 2.68
N LEU A 55 -12.24 5.40 3.05
CA LEU A 55 -12.25 6.06 4.34
C LEU A 55 -12.80 7.48 4.19
N GLU A 56 -13.86 7.79 4.93
CA GLU A 56 -14.48 9.11 4.96
C GLU A 56 -13.64 10.10 5.78
N ARG A 57 -13.65 11.38 5.38
CA ARG A 57 -12.92 12.41 6.10
C ARG A 57 -13.48 12.57 7.51
N GLY A 58 -12.60 12.46 8.51
CA GLY A 58 -12.94 12.68 9.92
C GLY A 58 -13.50 11.46 10.65
N GLU A 59 -13.58 10.30 10.00
CA GLU A 59 -13.98 9.03 10.65
C GLU A 59 -12.90 8.51 11.60
N TYR A 60 -11.63 8.66 11.21
CA TYR A 60 -10.46 8.21 11.97
C TYR A 60 -9.45 9.35 12.14
N GLU A 61 -8.55 9.22 13.11
CA GLU A 61 -7.40 10.11 13.28
C GLU A 61 -6.19 9.50 12.58
N PHE A 62 -5.49 8.55 13.22
CA PHE A 62 -4.38 7.81 12.61
C PHE A 62 -4.84 6.48 12.03
N VAL A 63 -4.43 6.21 10.79
CA VAL A 63 -4.74 4.95 10.10
C VAL A 63 -3.49 4.39 9.44
N GLU A 64 -3.28 3.08 9.56
CA GLU A 64 -2.26 2.37 8.78
C GLU A 64 -2.86 1.77 7.51
N LEU A 65 -2.22 2.05 6.37
CA LEU A 65 -2.71 1.68 5.05
C LEU A 65 -1.69 0.81 4.32
N PRO A 66 -2.09 -0.29 3.68
CA PRO A 66 -1.22 -1.02 2.76
C PRO A 66 -0.86 -0.12 1.58
N ALA A 67 0.42 -0.08 1.21
CA ALA A 67 0.91 0.82 0.17
C ALA A 67 2.02 0.22 -0.71
N VAL A 68 2.19 0.83 -1.87
CA VAL A 68 3.36 0.69 -2.73
C VAL A 68 4.21 1.94 -2.55
N ILE A 69 5.52 1.75 -2.33
CA ILE A 69 6.48 2.82 -2.08
C ILE A 69 7.56 2.77 -3.16
N CYS A 70 7.90 3.92 -3.73
CA CYS A 70 8.93 4.06 -4.77
C CYS A 70 9.97 5.07 -4.33
N GLY A 71 11.23 4.63 -4.24
CA GLY A 71 12.36 5.53 -3.98
C GLY A 71 12.55 6.51 -5.13
N ARG A 72 12.48 7.83 -4.86
CA ARG A 72 12.60 8.87 -5.90
C ARG A 72 13.95 8.85 -6.61
N ASN A 73 15.00 8.52 -5.87
CA ASN A 73 16.37 8.55 -6.39
C ASN A 73 16.80 7.21 -6.97
N SER A 74 16.35 6.11 -6.38
CA SER A 74 16.75 4.74 -6.74
C SER A 74 15.82 4.12 -7.79
N GLY A 75 14.56 4.56 -7.85
CA GLY A 75 13.48 3.87 -8.55
C GLY A 75 13.11 2.52 -7.92
N HIS A 76 13.68 2.18 -6.75
CA HIS A 76 13.45 0.91 -6.07
C HIS A 76 12.04 0.89 -5.48
N ILE A 77 11.32 -0.19 -5.73
CA ILE A 77 9.92 -0.36 -5.32
C ILE A 77 9.87 -1.36 -4.17
N ALA A 78 9.17 -0.98 -3.10
CA ALA A 78 8.81 -1.87 -2.01
C ALA A 78 7.30 -1.82 -1.76
N LEU A 79 6.78 -2.88 -1.15
CA LEU A 79 5.49 -2.80 -0.46
C LEU A 79 5.73 -2.25 0.94
N GLY A 80 4.70 -1.69 1.54
CA GLY A 80 4.78 -1.15 2.89
C GLY A 80 3.43 -0.96 3.53
N ILE A 81 3.49 -0.47 4.77
CA ILE A 81 2.36 0.07 5.51
C ILE A 81 2.70 1.53 5.82
N VAL A 82 1.82 2.45 5.45
CA VAL A 82 1.98 3.89 5.75
C VAL A 82 0.99 4.31 6.80
N THR A 83 1.44 5.04 7.80
CA THR A 83 0.58 5.68 8.80
C THR A 83 0.26 7.08 8.32
N VAL A 84 -1.03 7.41 8.24
CA VAL A 84 -1.51 8.74 7.85
C VAL A 84 -2.46 9.31 8.89
N ASP A 85 -2.43 10.62 9.06
CA ASP A 85 -3.38 11.38 9.87
C ASP A 85 -4.49 11.95 8.98
N LEU A 86 -5.69 11.38 9.10
CA LEU A 86 -6.86 11.79 8.33
C LEU A 86 -7.49 13.09 8.83
N GLN A 87 -7.24 13.50 10.08
CA GLN A 87 -7.65 14.82 10.58
C GLN A 87 -6.78 15.94 10.01
N SER A 88 -5.54 15.62 9.62
CA SER A 88 -4.60 16.52 8.93
C SER A 88 -4.57 16.28 7.41
N SER A 89 -5.71 15.96 6.79
CA SER A 89 -5.84 15.77 5.33
C SER A 89 -4.90 14.72 4.73
N GLY A 90 -4.66 13.61 5.44
CA GLY A 90 -3.84 12.49 4.96
C GLY A 90 -2.34 12.67 5.21
N GLU A 91 -1.96 13.52 6.16
CA GLU A 91 -0.55 13.81 6.45
C GLU A 91 0.22 12.53 6.80
N HIS A 92 1.37 12.33 6.16
CA HIS A 92 2.26 11.20 6.41
C HIS A 92 2.86 11.27 7.82
N TRP A 93 2.80 10.16 8.55
CA TRP A 93 3.35 10.04 9.90
C TRP A 93 4.39 8.93 10.06
N GLY A 94 4.28 7.85 9.30
CA GLY A 94 5.13 6.69 9.49
C GLY A 94 5.13 5.76 8.29
N THR A 95 6.19 4.97 8.17
CA THR A 95 6.33 3.96 7.12
C THR A 95 7.02 2.73 7.65
N PHE A 96 6.37 1.59 7.45
CA PHE A 96 6.93 0.25 7.61
C PHE A 96 7.24 -0.30 6.23
N PHE A 97 8.52 -0.48 5.91
CA PHE A 97 8.98 -1.02 4.63
C PHE A 97 9.06 -2.55 4.70
N LEU A 98 8.50 -3.25 3.72
CA LEU A 98 8.79 -4.67 3.53
C LEU A 98 10.06 -4.78 2.67
N THR A 99 11.19 -5.02 3.31
CA THR A 99 12.52 -5.12 2.67
C THR A 99 13.01 -6.57 2.70
N PRO A 100 14.09 -6.92 1.97
CA PRO A 100 14.68 -8.26 2.03
C PRO A 100 15.04 -8.72 3.45
N GLN A 101 15.31 -7.80 4.38
CA GLN A 101 15.64 -8.09 5.78
C GLN A 101 14.41 -8.31 6.67
N GLY A 102 13.20 -8.12 6.13
CA GLY A 102 11.94 -8.16 6.85
C GLY A 102 11.25 -6.81 6.89
N VAL A 103 10.42 -6.60 7.90
CA VAL A 103 9.71 -5.33 8.09
C VAL A 103 10.61 -4.35 8.83
N LEU A 104 10.90 -3.21 8.20
CA LEU A 104 11.67 -2.12 8.80
C LEU A 104 10.77 -0.92 9.08
N ASP A 105 10.63 -0.57 10.35
CA ASP A 105 10.00 0.68 10.80
C ASP A 105 11.00 1.83 10.65
N GLN A 106 10.71 2.79 9.77
CA GLN A 106 11.55 3.96 9.52
C GLN A 106 11.81 4.80 10.78
N GLY A 107 10.83 4.86 11.69
CA GLY A 107 10.89 5.64 12.93
C GLY A 107 11.63 4.93 14.06
N SER A 108 11.94 3.64 13.90
CA SER A 108 12.50 2.85 14.99
C SER A 108 13.95 3.22 15.32
N GLU A 109 14.21 3.43 16.61
CA GLU A 109 15.55 3.61 17.14
C GLU A 109 16.38 2.31 17.12
N SER A 110 15.73 1.15 17.04
CA SER A 110 16.37 -0.17 17.09
C SER A 110 16.92 -0.65 15.75
N LEU A 111 16.72 0.10 14.65
CA LEU A 111 17.28 -0.25 13.35
C LEU A 111 18.80 -0.38 13.40
N THR A 112 19.32 -1.48 12.84
CA THR A 112 20.76 -1.68 12.68
C THR A 112 21.36 -0.66 11.72
N GLU A 113 22.67 -0.47 11.75
CA GLU A 113 23.34 0.42 10.79
C GLU A 113 23.15 -0.04 9.34
N ALA A 114 23.13 -1.36 9.11
CA ALA A 114 22.87 -1.93 7.80
C ALA A 114 21.46 -1.58 7.29
N ASP A 115 20.44 -1.73 8.14
CA ASP A 115 19.05 -1.41 7.79
C ASP A 115 18.87 0.09 7.52
N ARG A 116 19.51 0.94 8.34
CA ARG A 116 19.50 2.40 8.13
C ARG A 116 20.15 2.78 6.80
N ASN A 117 21.26 2.12 6.44
CA ASN A 117 21.94 2.37 5.18
C ASN A 117 21.06 1.90 4.00
N TYR A 118 20.44 0.72 4.09
CA TYR A 118 19.49 0.25 3.08
C TYR A 118 18.34 1.24 2.85
N LEU A 119 17.71 1.73 3.93
CA LEU A 119 16.64 2.72 3.83
C LEU A 119 17.13 4.06 3.27
N ARG A 120 18.35 4.51 3.60
CA ARG A 120 18.91 5.74 3.04
C ARG A 120 19.22 5.61 1.55
N GLU A 121 19.81 4.50 1.13
CA GLU A 121 20.18 4.27 -0.28
C GLU A 121 18.95 4.16 -1.16
N ASN A 122 17.91 3.46 -0.69
CA ASN A 122 16.73 3.18 -1.52
C ASN A 122 15.58 4.17 -1.28
N PHE A 123 15.41 4.69 -0.07
CA PHE A 123 14.22 5.40 0.38
C PHE A 123 14.53 6.66 1.21
N ALA A 124 15.68 7.32 1.02
CA ALA A 124 15.91 8.63 1.65
C ALA A 124 14.86 9.68 1.23
N ARG A 125 14.33 9.55 0.01
CA ARG A 125 13.15 10.26 -0.50
C ARG A 125 12.33 9.26 -1.28
N TYR A 126 11.03 9.23 -1.05
CA TYR A 126 10.13 8.30 -1.72
C TYR A 126 8.77 8.94 -1.96
N ASP A 127 8.08 8.39 -2.95
CA ASP A 127 6.64 8.54 -3.16
C ASP A 127 5.95 7.27 -2.70
N TYR A 128 4.68 7.39 -2.31
CA TYR A 128 3.88 6.26 -1.86
C TYR A 128 2.44 6.39 -2.35
N TRP A 129 1.79 5.25 -2.56
CA TRP A 129 0.40 5.15 -2.96
C TRP A 129 -0.24 4.01 -2.20
N TYR A 130 -1.20 4.33 -1.34
CA TYR A 130 -1.93 3.34 -0.59
C TYR A 130 -3.04 2.67 -1.43
N THR A 131 -3.49 1.52 -0.98
CA THR A 131 -4.48 0.70 -1.70
C THR A 131 -5.94 1.09 -1.44
N PRO A 132 -6.36 1.55 -0.24
CA PRO A 132 -7.71 2.07 -0.02
C PRO A 132 -7.85 3.51 -0.53
N VAL A 133 -9.06 3.97 -0.81
CA VAL A 133 -9.31 5.38 -1.13
C VAL A 133 -9.47 6.17 0.16
N VAL A 134 -8.76 7.28 0.30
CA VAL A 134 -8.86 8.19 1.45
C VAL A 134 -9.48 9.50 1.00
N GLU A 135 -10.62 9.86 1.57
CA GLU A 135 -11.33 11.06 1.16
C GLU A 135 -10.56 12.34 1.53
N GLY A 136 -10.22 13.11 0.51
CA GLY A 136 -9.67 14.45 0.70
C GLY A 136 -8.21 14.48 1.18
N ASP A 137 -7.47 13.39 0.99
CA ASP A 137 -6.01 13.42 1.02
C ASP A 137 -5.50 14.32 -0.11
N ILE A 138 -4.56 15.21 0.21
CA ILE A 138 -3.94 16.15 -0.73
C ILE A 138 -2.43 15.89 -0.95
N HIS A 139 -1.87 14.89 -0.27
CA HIS A 139 -0.46 14.54 -0.26
C HIS A 139 -0.10 13.49 -1.31
N VAL A 140 -1.06 12.62 -1.68
CA VAL A 140 -0.83 11.55 -2.65
C VAL A 140 -1.44 11.91 -4.01
N ASP A 141 -0.58 11.96 -5.03
CA ASP A 141 -1.01 12.17 -6.41
C ASP A 141 -1.27 10.82 -7.09
N PHE A 142 -2.54 10.46 -7.24
CA PHE A 142 -2.99 9.26 -7.95
C PHE A 142 -3.14 9.46 -9.48
N GLU A 143 -2.94 10.67 -10.00
CA GLU A 143 -2.99 10.94 -11.44
C GLU A 143 -1.66 10.57 -12.11
N ASP A 144 -0.53 10.94 -11.49
CA ASP A 144 0.83 10.72 -12.02
C ASP A 144 1.55 9.51 -11.38
N ILE A 145 0.91 8.35 -11.41
CA ILE A 145 1.50 7.11 -10.89
C ILE A 145 2.45 6.48 -11.94
N PRO A 146 3.73 6.21 -11.60
CA PRO A 146 4.65 5.46 -12.45
C PRO A 146 4.08 4.09 -12.87
N GLU A 147 4.29 3.68 -14.12
CA GLU A 147 3.72 2.42 -14.66
C GLU A 147 3.99 1.18 -13.78
N PRO A 148 5.20 0.95 -13.25
CA PRO A 148 5.46 -0.21 -12.41
C PRO A 148 4.63 -0.23 -11.13
N VAL A 149 4.38 0.95 -10.54
CA VAL A 149 3.57 1.12 -9.33
C VAL A 149 2.10 0.92 -9.67
N ARG A 150 1.61 1.55 -10.75
CA ARG A 150 0.24 1.38 -11.24
C ARG A 150 -0.08 -0.09 -11.52
N ASN A 151 0.87 -0.83 -12.09
CA ASN A 151 0.76 -2.25 -12.37
C ASN A 151 0.54 -3.08 -11.10
N LEU A 152 1.17 -2.70 -9.97
CA LEU A 152 0.95 -3.35 -8.67
C LEU A 152 -0.42 -3.00 -8.11
N LEU A 153 -0.77 -1.70 -8.07
CA LEU A 153 -2.02 -1.21 -7.47
C LEU A 153 -3.28 -1.72 -8.16
N GLN A 154 -3.22 -2.07 -9.45
CA GLN A 154 -4.39 -2.53 -10.23
C GLN A 154 -5.10 -3.76 -9.62
N VAL A 155 -4.44 -4.52 -8.74
CA VAL A 155 -5.05 -5.70 -8.09
C VAL A 155 -5.94 -5.34 -6.91
N CYS A 156 -5.85 -4.11 -6.42
CA CYS A 156 -6.62 -3.59 -5.29
C CYS A 156 -7.73 -2.63 -5.73
N VAL A 157 -7.69 -2.16 -6.99
CA VAL A 157 -8.81 -1.38 -7.55
C VAL A 157 -9.97 -2.35 -7.78
N PRO A 158 -11.18 -2.06 -7.28
CA PRO A 158 -12.34 -2.88 -7.60
C PRO A 158 -12.47 -2.92 -9.11
N GLN A 159 -12.41 -4.13 -9.70
CA GLN A 159 -12.78 -4.32 -11.10
C GLN A 159 -14.15 -3.68 -11.25
N GLN A 160 -14.25 -2.61 -12.05
CA GLN A 160 -15.54 -2.13 -12.49
C GLN A 160 -16.20 -3.36 -13.13
N LYS A 161 -17.18 -3.95 -12.45
CA LYS A 161 -18.07 -4.90 -13.10
C LYS A 161 -18.63 -4.11 -14.28
N GLU A 162 -18.28 -4.54 -15.49
CA GLU A 162 -18.89 -4.03 -16.71
C GLU A 162 -20.39 -3.95 -16.44
N GLN A 163 -20.94 -2.74 -16.46
CA GLN A 163 -22.38 -2.60 -16.51
C GLN A 163 -22.82 -3.37 -17.74
N PRO A 164 -23.74 -4.36 -17.64
CA PRO A 164 -24.27 -4.98 -18.83
C PRO A 164 -24.86 -3.85 -19.67
N GLU A 165 -24.39 -3.71 -20.90
CA GLU A 165 -24.94 -2.79 -21.88
C GLU A 165 -26.44 -3.06 -21.95
N ASN A 166 -27.24 -2.18 -21.33
CA ASN A 166 -28.69 -2.23 -21.49
C ASN A 166 -28.96 -1.95 -22.96
N GLY A 167 -29.39 -3.02 -23.62
CA GLY A 167 -29.46 -3.13 -25.07
C GLY A 167 -30.10 -1.92 -25.73
N MET A 168 -29.42 -1.45 -26.77
CA MET A 168 -30.08 -0.81 -27.91
C MET A 168 -31.18 -1.76 -28.43
N GLY A 169 -32.44 -1.46 -28.08
CA GLY A 169 -33.63 -2.01 -28.73
C GLY A 169 -34.32 -0.89 -29.49
N MET A 170 -34.01 -0.78 -30.77
CA MET A 170 -34.54 0.20 -31.71
C MET A 170 -36.06 0.04 -31.91
N ASN A 171 -36.69 1.18 -32.22
CA ASN A 171 -38.01 1.29 -32.84
C ASN A 171 -38.28 0.21 -33.90
N LEU A 172 -39.43 -0.45 -33.81
CA LEU A 172 -40.32 -0.77 -34.93
C LEU A 172 -41.77 -0.67 -34.46
#